data_AF-A0A2J0Z0D8-F1
#
_entry.id   AF-A0A2J0Z0D8-F1
#
_cell.length_a   1.000
_cell.length_b   1.000
_cell.length_c   1.000
_cell.angle_alpha   90.00
_cell.angle_beta   90.00
_cell.angle_gamma   90.00
#
_symmetry.space_group_name_H-M   'P 1'
#
loop_
_entity.id
_entity.type
_entity.pdbx_description
1 polymer ?
#
loop_
_entity_poly.entity_id
_entity_poly.type
_entity_poly.pdbx_seq_one_letter_code
_entity_poly.pdbx_strand_id
1 'polypeptide(L)'
;MDKSVPPGAAILLDFIRETEVGRSDRASYDVIYGHNQSKLPQPLTTMTYGEIVDAQKAWSKRFRSSAAGGYQFMRATLIDLARANPSQRGDELFRPDLQDRLAYKLLLRRGYAEFIVGKISLVEFAENLAREWASFPVLAATKGSKREITRGQSYYAWDGLNKALVKPEKVEAVLNEALEAARRPHEPVEEPEARPVPLPVPKPKAKPVRKSGRFWTWLLTAGGTIVTGLKELNLVALDWRVQMAILVVIVGFAVYAISSMPAVRGALGLK
;
A
#
# COMPACT_ATOMS: atom_id res chain seq x y z
N MET A 1 6.09 4.73 -2.90
CA MET A 1 5.46 3.92 -3.94
C MET A 1 4.92 2.64 -3.32
N ASP A 2 3.61 2.46 -3.40
CA ASP A 2 2.91 1.21 -3.06
C ASP A 2 3.37 0.05 -3.97
N LYS A 3 3.52 -1.14 -3.40
CA LYS A 3 4.06 -2.33 -4.11
C LYS A 3 3.12 -2.92 -5.15
N SER A 4 1.83 -2.58 -5.14
CA SER A 4 0.85 -3.01 -6.14
C SER A 4 0.88 -2.17 -7.42
N VAL A 5 1.61 -1.06 -7.42
CA VAL A 5 1.81 -0.24 -8.62
C VAL A 5 2.93 -0.87 -9.47
N PRO A 6 2.67 -1.20 -10.75
CA PRO A 6 3.70 -1.78 -11.62
C PRO A 6 4.89 -0.83 -11.84
N PRO A 7 6.11 -1.34 -12.13
CA PRO A 7 7.31 -0.51 -12.26
C PRO A 7 7.18 0.66 -13.24
N GLY A 8 6.61 0.44 -14.43
CA GLY A 8 6.40 1.52 -15.40
C GLY A 8 5.43 2.60 -14.89
N ALA A 9 4.39 2.22 -14.16
CA ALA A 9 3.44 3.16 -13.58
C ALA A 9 4.07 3.92 -12.40
N ALA A 10 4.91 3.25 -11.61
CA ALA A 10 5.65 3.86 -10.50
C ALA A 10 6.56 5.00 -10.98
N ILE A 11 7.33 4.79 -12.05
CA ILE A 11 8.17 5.82 -12.67
C ILE A 11 7.34 7.04 -13.06
N LEU A 12 6.20 6.81 -13.72
CA LEU A 12 5.31 7.88 -14.16
C LEU A 12 4.67 8.62 -12.98
N LEU A 13 4.23 7.90 -11.94
CA LEU A 13 3.64 8.49 -10.75
C LEU A 13 4.65 9.31 -9.94
N ASP A 14 5.90 8.85 -9.81
CA ASP A 14 6.95 9.64 -9.15
C ASP A 14 7.17 10.97 -9.87
N PHE A 15 7.22 10.93 -11.20
CA PHE A 15 7.34 12.14 -12.03
C PHE A 15 6.12 13.07 -11.90
N ILE A 16 4.91 12.53 -11.90
CA ILE A 16 3.68 13.31 -11.69
C ILE A 16 3.71 13.99 -10.32
N ARG A 17 4.03 13.24 -9.26
CA ARG A 17 4.07 13.77 -7.90
C ARG A 17 5.09 14.90 -7.77
N GLU A 18 6.31 14.69 -8.27
CA GLU A 18 7.33 15.74 -8.27
C GLU A 18 6.88 16.99 -9.04
N THR A 19 6.23 16.81 -10.19
CA THR A 19 5.74 17.93 -11.02
C THR A 19 4.61 18.70 -10.34
N GLU A 20 3.68 18.00 -9.68
CA GLU A 20 2.51 18.59 -9.03
C GLU A 20 2.85 19.36 -7.75
N VAL A 21 3.81 18.86 -6.96
CA VAL A 21 4.08 19.43 -5.63
C VAL A 21 5.51 19.95 -5.44
N GLY A 22 6.37 19.84 -6.46
CA GLY A 22 7.74 20.36 -6.47
C GLY A 22 8.71 19.61 -5.56
N ARG A 23 8.38 18.39 -5.15
CA ARG A 23 9.20 17.57 -4.24
C ARG A 23 8.87 16.08 -4.36
N SER A 24 9.86 15.23 -4.07
CA SER A 24 9.76 13.77 -4.23
C SER A 24 9.82 12.98 -2.91
N ASP A 25 10.22 13.63 -1.81
CA ASP A 25 10.31 13.02 -0.48
C ASP A 25 8.92 12.75 0.13
N ARG A 26 8.86 12.10 1.30
CA ARG A 26 7.60 11.70 1.94
C ARG A 26 6.63 12.86 2.10
N ALA A 27 7.11 14.05 2.45
CA ALA A 27 6.23 15.19 2.68
C ALA A 27 5.51 15.68 1.42
N SER A 28 5.88 15.21 0.21
CA SER A 28 5.07 15.39 -1.01
C SER A 28 3.62 14.93 -0.83
N TYR A 29 3.39 13.85 -0.09
CA TYR A 29 2.07 13.27 0.15
C TYR A 29 1.16 14.09 1.08
N ASP A 30 1.70 15.11 1.75
CA ASP A 30 0.92 15.99 2.63
C ASP A 30 0.59 17.35 2.00
N VAL A 31 1.06 17.62 0.79
CA VAL A 31 0.88 18.93 0.16
C VAL A 31 -0.58 19.13 -0.24
N ILE A 32 -1.15 20.26 0.15
CA ILE A 32 -2.43 20.73 -0.39
C ILE A 32 -2.20 22.01 -1.18
N TYR A 33 -3.17 22.36 -2.04
CA TYR A 33 -3.06 23.51 -2.93
C TYR A 33 -2.55 24.78 -2.22
N GLY A 34 -1.60 25.46 -2.86
CA GLY A 34 -0.99 26.69 -2.35
C GLY A 34 -0.15 26.47 -1.10
N HIS A 35 0.35 25.25 -0.87
CA HIS A 35 1.15 24.85 0.29
C HIS A 35 0.49 25.16 1.64
N ASN A 36 -0.83 25.02 1.71
CA ASN A 36 -1.62 25.35 2.91
C ASN A 36 -1.65 24.23 3.97
N GLN A 37 -0.87 23.15 3.83
CA GLN A 37 -0.97 21.98 4.71
C GLN A 37 -0.65 22.25 6.18
N SER A 38 0.12 23.30 6.47
CA SER A 38 0.34 23.78 7.85
C SER A 38 -0.91 24.37 8.51
N LYS A 39 -1.96 24.65 7.74
CA LYS A 39 -3.25 25.16 8.23
C LYS A 39 -4.27 24.03 8.50
N LEU A 40 -3.89 22.78 8.28
CA LEU A 40 -4.69 21.61 8.64
C LEU A 40 -4.51 21.29 10.12
N PRO A 41 -5.53 20.75 10.81
CA PRO A 41 -5.44 20.40 12.23
C PRO A 41 -4.47 19.24 12.51
N GLN A 42 -4.17 18.45 11.48
CA GLN A 42 -3.24 17.32 11.50
C GLN A 42 -2.65 17.12 10.10
N PRO A 43 -1.52 16.39 9.95
CA PRO A 43 -0.98 16.07 8.63
C PRO A 43 -2.01 15.34 7.76
N LEU A 44 -2.04 15.65 6.46
CA LEU A 44 -3.02 15.09 5.53
C LEU A 44 -3.01 13.56 5.55
N THR A 45 -1.83 12.96 5.61
CA THR A 45 -1.63 11.50 5.62
C THR A 45 -2.06 10.79 6.90
N THR A 46 -2.43 11.53 7.96
CA THR A 46 -3.06 10.97 9.17
C THR A 46 -4.57 11.12 9.17
N MET A 47 -5.14 11.83 8.18
CA MET A 47 -6.59 11.90 7.98
C MET A 47 -7.08 10.66 7.22
N THR A 48 -8.33 10.29 7.45
CA THR A 48 -9.02 9.28 6.65
C THR A 48 -9.44 9.84 5.28
N TYR A 49 -9.67 8.95 4.32
CA TYR A 49 -10.21 9.29 3.01
C TYR A 49 -11.48 10.13 3.10
N GLY A 50 -12.41 9.73 3.98
CA GLY A 50 -13.68 10.43 4.22
C GLY A 50 -13.47 11.83 4.81
N GLU A 51 -12.62 11.95 5.83
CA GLU A 51 -12.27 13.25 6.43
C GLU A 51 -11.69 14.22 5.41
N ILE A 52 -10.86 13.75 4.47
CA ILE A 52 -10.31 14.58 3.40
C ILE A 52 -11.42 15.03 2.44
N VAL A 53 -12.26 14.11 1.96
CA VAL A 53 -13.38 14.44 1.07
C VAL A 53 -14.30 15.48 1.69
N ASP A 54 -14.54 15.40 3.00
CA ASP A 54 -15.35 16.37 3.73
C ASP A 54 -14.63 17.71 3.92
N ALA A 55 -13.36 17.70 4.33
CA ALA A 55 -12.56 18.91 4.51
C ALA A 55 -12.39 19.70 3.20
N GLN A 56 -12.18 18.99 2.09
CA GLN A 56 -12.04 19.55 0.75
C GLN A 56 -13.24 20.41 0.32
N LYS A 57 -14.45 20.18 0.87
CA LYS A 57 -15.65 20.98 0.59
C LYS A 57 -15.44 22.46 0.92
N ALA A 58 -14.70 22.74 2.00
CA ALA A 58 -14.40 24.11 2.43
C ALA A 58 -13.13 24.68 1.77
N TRP A 59 -12.22 23.83 1.30
CA TRP A 59 -10.90 24.26 0.79
C TRP A 59 -10.98 25.11 -0.47
N SER A 60 -11.91 24.83 -1.39
CA SER A 60 -12.05 25.70 -2.58
C SER A 60 -12.33 27.16 -2.21
N LYS A 61 -13.17 27.41 -1.19
CA LYS A 61 -13.45 28.78 -0.70
C LYS A 61 -12.25 29.35 0.09
N ARG A 62 -11.58 28.52 0.88
CA ARG A 62 -10.51 28.95 1.80
C ARG A 62 -9.15 29.14 1.12
N PHE A 63 -8.86 28.32 0.12
CA PHE A 63 -7.55 28.15 -0.50
C PHE A 63 -7.58 28.26 -2.03
N ARG A 64 -8.73 28.50 -2.66
CA ARG A 64 -8.98 28.57 -4.12
C ARG A 64 -9.05 27.23 -4.85
N SER A 65 -8.60 26.13 -4.25
CA SER A 65 -8.75 24.78 -4.81
C SER A 65 -8.94 23.75 -3.70
N SER A 66 -9.49 22.60 -4.07
CA SER A 66 -9.62 21.43 -3.20
C SER A 66 -8.49 20.43 -3.36
N ALA A 67 -7.50 20.70 -4.21
CA ALA A 67 -6.43 19.75 -4.51
C ALA A 67 -5.63 19.33 -3.27
N ALA A 68 -5.41 18.01 -3.15
CA ALA A 68 -4.87 17.37 -1.96
C ALA A 68 -3.87 16.24 -2.30
N GLY A 69 -2.83 16.12 -1.49
CA GLY A 69 -1.86 15.03 -1.56
C GLY A 69 -0.85 15.19 -2.69
N GLY A 70 0.02 14.20 -2.81
CA GLY A 70 1.14 14.22 -3.76
C GLY A 70 0.68 14.30 -5.22
N TYR A 71 -0.53 13.82 -5.51
CA TYR A 71 -1.11 13.80 -6.85
C TYR A 71 -2.21 14.85 -7.06
N GLN A 72 -2.35 15.80 -6.11
CA GLN A 72 -3.29 16.93 -6.18
C GLN A 72 -4.74 16.53 -6.50
N PHE A 73 -5.25 15.49 -5.83
CA PHE A 73 -6.61 15.01 -6.03
C PHE A 73 -7.66 16.07 -5.71
N MET A 74 -8.54 16.35 -6.66
CA MET A 74 -9.72 17.19 -6.44
C MET A 74 -10.80 16.43 -5.69
N ARG A 75 -11.66 17.14 -4.96
CA ARG A 75 -12.79 16.52 -4.22
C ARG A 75 -13.68 15.67 -5.11
N ALA A 76 -14.03 16.19 -6.29
CA ALA A 76 -14.86 15.48 -7.26
C ALA A 76 -14.17 14.18 -7.73
N THR A 77 -12.86 14.25 -8.00
CA THR A 77 -12.05 13.09 -8.40
C THR A 77 -12.07 11.99 -7.33
N LEU A 78 -11.90 12.34 -6.06
CA LEU A 78 -11.99 11.35 -4.96
C LEU A 78 -13.41 10.77 -4.87
N ILE A 79 -14.46 11.58 -4.97
CA ILE A 79 -15.83 11.06 -4.96
C ILE A 79 -16.05 10.06 -6.12
N ASP A 80 -15.58 10.39 -7.31
CA ASP A 80 -15.73 9.52 -8.47
C ASP A 80 -14.89 8.25 -8.38
N LEU A 81 -13.67 8.32 -7.82
CA LEU A 81 -12.85 7.14 -7.54
C LEU A 81 -13.51 6.20 -6.53
N ALA A 82 -14.14 6.74 -5.48
CA ALA A 82 -14.87 5.94 -4.50
C ALA A 82 -16.11 5.26 -5.13
N ARG A 83 -16.84 5.97 -6.00
CA ARG A 83 -17.96 5.40 -6.75
C ARG A 83 -17.52 4.29 -7.71
N ALA A 84 -16.40 4.48 -8.39
CA ALA A 84 -15.84 3.49 -9.31
C ALA A 84 -15.18 2.30 -8.59
N ASN A 85 -14.88 2.42 -7.29
CA ASN A 85 -14.27 1.37 -6.50
C ASN A 85 -15.02 1.14 -5.17
N PRO A 86 -16.07 0.30 -5.16
CA PRO A 86 -16.86 0.02 -3.96
C PRO A 86 -16.06 -0.57 -2.79
N SER A 87 -14.87 -1.13 -3.05
CA SER A 87 -13.98 -1.63 -1.99
C SER A 87 -13.20 -0.52 -1.27
N GLN A 88 -13.20 0.71 -1.82
CA GLN A 88 -12.57 1.86 -1.18
C GLN A 88 -13.37 2.25 0.06
N ARG A 89 -12.72 2.18 1.23
CA ARG A 89 -13.36 2.55 2.48
C ARG A 89 -13.06 3.99 2.84
N GLY A 90 -14.07 4.68 3.39
CA GLY A 90 -13.93 6.06 3.86
C GLY A 90 -13.06 6.19 5.11
N ASP A 91 -12.91 5.14 5.91
CA ASP A 91 -12.12 5.10 7.13
C ASP A 91 -10.65 4.71 6.91
N GLU A 92 -10.26 4.42 5.66
CA GLU A 92 -8.87 4.16 5.32
C GLU A 92 -8.05 5.46 5.43
N LEU A 93 -6.89 5.39 6.09
CA LEU A 93 -5.98 6.53 6.19
C LEU A 93 -5.43 6.90 4.82
N PHE A 94 -5.36 8.20 4.52
CA PHE A 94 -4.85 8.74 3.26
C PHE A 94 -3.31 8.75 3.16
N ARG A 95 -2.72 7.62 3.56
CA ARG A 95 -1.29 7.34 3.54
C ARG A 95 -0.74 7.38 2.11
N PRO A 96 0.59 7.51 1.96
CA PRO A 96 1.26 7.40 0.68
C PRO A 96 0.78 6.23 -0.18
N ASP A 97 0.66 5.05 0.42
CA ASP A 97 0.24 3.84 -0.29
C ASP A 97 -1.17 3.94 -0.90
N LEU A 98 -2.13 4.53 -0.16
CA LEU A 98 -3.48 4.75 -0.68
C LEU A 98 -3.45 5.78 -1.81
N GLN A 99 -2.70 6.88 -1.65
CA GLN A 99 -2.55 7.89 -2.69
C GLN A 99 -1.95 7.31 -3.97
N ASP A 100 -0.92 6.46 -3.87
CA ASP A 100 -0.29 5.78 -5.00
C ASP A 100 -1.30 4.88 -5.74
N ARG A 101 -2.08 4.07 -5.02
CA ARG A 101 -3.11 3.21 -5.62
C ARG A 101 -4.23 4.01 -6.29
N LEU A 102 -4.65 5.13 -5.70
CA LEU A 102 -5.65 6.02 -6.28
C LEU A 102 -5.13 6.71 -7.55
N ALA A 103 -3.88 7.19 -7.53
CA ALA A 103 -3.26 7.80 -8.70
C ALA A 103 -3.05 6.78 -9.83
N TYR A 104 -2.70 5.54 -9.50
CA TYR A 104 -2.62 4.47 -10.48
C TYR A 104 -3.99 4.19 -11.13
N LYS A 105 -5.09 4.24 -10.38
CA LYS A 105 -6.45 4.15 -10.97
C LYS A 105 -6.74 5.30 -11.94
N LEU A 106 -6.22 6.50 -11.69
CA LEU A 106 -6.32 7.62 -12.64
C LEU A 106 -5.50 7.37 -13.90
N LEU A 107 -4.29 6.81 -13.79
CA LEU A 107 -3.51 6.39 -14.97
C LEU A 107 -4.27 5.37 -15.81
N LEU A 108 -4.85 4.35 -15.19
CA LEU A 108 -5.68 3.36 -15.88
C LEU A 108 -6.88 4.01 -16.58
N ARG A 109 -7.57 4.95 -15.92
CA ARG A 109 -8.66 5.74 -16.52
C ARG A 109 -8.21 6.54 -17.74
N ARG A 110 -6.95 6.96 -17.80
CA ARG A 110 -6.36 7.74 -18.90
C ARG A 110 -5.70 6.88 -19.99
N GLY A 111 -5.85 5.56 -19.91
CA GLY A 111 -5.42 4.65 -20.96
C GLY A 111 -4.02 4.07 -20.76
N TYR A 112 -3.51 4.03 -19.53
CA TYR A 112 -2.18 3.48 -19.26
C TYR A 112 -2.03 2.03 -19.76
N ALA A 113 -3.07 1.20 -19.58
CA ALA A 113 -3.04 -0.19 -20.04
C ALA A 113 -2.95 -0.28 -21.57
N GLU A 114 -3.71 0.55 -22.29
CA GLU A 114 -3.68 0.67 -23.74
C GLU A 114 -2.34 1.22 -24.25
N PHE A 115 -1.75 2.17 -23.52
CA PHE A 115 -0.46 2.77 -23.85
C PHE A 115 0.66 1.72 -23.80
N ILE A 116 0.76 0.97 -22.70
CA ILE A 116 1.85 0.01 -22.53
C ILE A 116 1.79 -1.13 -23.55
N VAL A 117 0.60 -1.51 -24.03
CA VAL A 117 0.43 -2.51 -25.10
C VAL A 117 0.44 -1.90 -26.51
N GLY A 118 0.64 -0.59 -26.65
CA GLY A 118 0.75 0.09 -27.94
C GLY A 118 -0.57 0.32 -28.69
N LYS A 119 -1.72 0.24 -28.01
CA LYS A 119 -3.05 0.54 -28.60
C LYS A 119 -3.31 2.03 -28.74
N ILE A 120 -2.76 2.85 -27.84
CA ILE A 120 -2.74 4.31 -27.97
C ILE A 120 -1.31 4.79 -28.08
N SER A 121 -1.11 5.87 -28.84
CA SER A 121 0.22 6.43 -29.05
C SER A 121 0.75 7.14 -27.80
N LEU A 122 2.06 7.39 -27.75
CA LEU A 122 2.67 8.21 -26.70
C LEU A 122 2.05 9.62 -26.65
N VAL A 123 1.82 10.23 -27.82
CA VAL A 123 1.22 11.58 -27.92
C VAL A 123 -0.21 11.58 -27.40
N GLU A 124 -1.00 10.57 -27.74
CA GLU A 124 -2.38 10.42 -27.27
C GLU A 124 -2.45 10.18 -25.76
N PHE A 125 -1.59 9.29 -25.23
CA PHE A 125 -1.53 9.07 -23.80
C PHE A 125 -1.10 10.33 -23.04
N ALA A 126 -0.11 11.07 -23.55
CA ALA A 126 0.30 12.34 -22.96
C ALA A 126 -0.82 13.39 -22.95
N GLU A 127 -1.63 13.47 -24.01
CA GLU A 127 -2.83 14.32 -24.01
C GLU A 127 -3.83 13.86 -22.93
N ASN A 128 -4.05 12.56 -22.77
CA ASN A 128 -4.92 12.03 -21.73
C ASN A 128 -4.39 12.33 -20.32
N LEU A 129 -3.07 12.32 -20.11
CA LEU A 129 -2.45 12.76 -18.86
C LEU A 129 -2.67 14.26 -18.62
N ALA A 130 -2.51 15.10 -19.64
CA ALA A 130 -2.75 16.54 -19.53
C ALA A 130 -4.22 16.92 -19.22
N ARG A 131 -5.16 16.00 -19.50
CA ARG A 131 -6.59 16.10 -19.10
C ARG A 131 -6.85 15.67 -17.65
N GLU A 132 -5.87 15.08 -16.97
CA GLU A 132 -5.95 14.70 -15.56
C GLU A 132 -5.13 15.65 -14.69
N TRP A 133 -3.88 15.91 -15.09
CA TRP A 133 -2.93 16.76 -14.39
C TRP A 133 -2.65 18.01 -15.21
N ALA A 134 -3.16 19.14 -14.75
CA ALA A 134 -3.07 20.41 -15.45
C ALA A 134 -1.62 20.93 -15.59
N SER A 135 -0.69 20.41 -14.78
CA SER A 135 0.74 20.71 -14.85
C SER A 135 1.44 20.07 -16.07
N PHE A 136 0.79 19.15 -16.77
CA PHE A 136 1.37 18.50 -17.94
C PHE A 136 1.05 19.27 -19.23
N PRO A 137 2.02 19.38 -20.16
CA PRO A 137 1.79 19.94 -21.48
C PRO A 137 1.10 18.93 -22.41
N VAL A 138 0.40 19.44 -23.42
CA VAL A 138 0.10 18.65 -24.62
C VAL A 138 1.36 18.52 -25.49
N LEU A 139 1.54 17.38 -26.16
CA LEU A 139 2.71 17.11 -27.00
C LEU A 139 2.51 17.46 -28.48
N ALA A 140 1.27 17.70 -28.90
CA ALA A 140 0.92 18.12 -30.24
C ALA A 140 -0.16 19.21 -30.17
N ALA A 141 -0.33 19.95 -31.26
CA ALA A 141 -1.46 20.87 -31.38
C ALA A 141 -2.77 20.08 -31.31
N THR A 142 -3.68 20.47 -30.42
CA THR A 142 -4.94 19.76 -30.19
C THR A 142 -6.06 20.72 -29.82
N LYS A 143 -7.30 20.25 -29.89
CA LYS A 143 -8.45 20.97 -29.35
C LYS A 143 -8.44 20.79 -27.83
N GLY A 144 -8.01 21.82 -27.11
CA GLY A 144 -8.11 21.85 -25.66
C GLY A 144 -9.55 22.01 -25.17
N SER A 145 -9.71 22.23 -23.87
CA SER A 145 -11.03 22.30 -23.24
C SER A 145 -11.93 23.41 -23.79
N LYS A 146 -11.38 24.55 -24.23
CA LYS A 146 -12.16 25.68 -24.78
C LYS A 146 -11.56 26.35 -26.02
N ARG A 147 -10.29 26.08 -26.34
CA ARG A 147 -9.59 26.66 -27.48
C ARG A 147 -8.56 25.68 -28.01
N GLU A 148 -7.98 26.00 -29.16
CA GLU A 148 -6.79 25.31 -29.65
C GLU A 148 -5.61 25.53 -28.72
N ILE A 149 -4.88 24.46 -28.46
CA ILE A 149 -3.73 24.41 -27.57
C ILE A 149 -2.54 23.95 -28.40
N THR A 150 -1.42 24.65 -28.27
CA THR A 150 -0.18 24.28 -28.95
C THR A 150 0.70 23.42 -28.05
N ARG A 151 1.64 22.68 -28.66
CA ARG A 151 2.64 21.89 -27.92
C ARG A 151 3.29 22.71 -26.81
N GLY A 152 3.40 22.12 -25.62
CA GLY A 152 3.99 22.76 -24.45
C GLY A 152 3.01 23.54 -23.57
N GLN A 153 1.76 23.73 -24.01
CA GLN A 153 0.73 24.35 -23.18
C GLN A 153 -0.07 23.30 -22.39
N SER A 154 -0.58 23.69 -21.22
CA SER A 154 -1.57 22.89 -20.49
C SER A 154 -2.86 22.75 -21.30
N TYR A 155 -3.53 21.61 -21.18
CA TYR A 155 -4.87 21.39 -21.73
C TYR A 155 -5.90 22.45 -21.28
N TYR A 156 -5.63 23.08 -20.13
CA TYR A 156 -6.47 24.08 -19.48
C TYR A 156 -5.94 25.52 -19.63
N ALA A 157 -4.95 25.79 -20.50
CA ALA A 157 -4.28 27.10 -20.61
C ALA A 157 -5.20 28.30 -20.98
N TRP A 158 -6.50 28.09 -21.15
CA TRP A 158 -7.49 29.14 -21.42
C TRP A 158 -7.96 29.88 -20.16
N ASP A 159 -7.87 29.28 -18.98
CA ASP A 159 -8.47 29.82 -17.75
C ASP A 159 -7.61 30.85 -17.01
N GLY A 160 -6.37 31.07 -17.48
CA GLY A 160 -5.40 31.97 -16.86
C GLY A 160 -4.81 31.49 -15.53
N LEU A 161 -5.25 30.33 -15.02
CA LEU A 161 -4.85 29.75 -13.75
C LEU A 161 -3.93 28.55 -13.97
N ASN A 162 -4.26 27.67 -14.91
CA ASN A 162 -3.54 26.45 -15.19
C ASN A 162 -2.41 26.66 -16.20
N LYS A 163 -1.24 26.10 -15.89
CA LYS A 163 -0.02 26.19 -16.71
C LYS A 163 0.72 24.86 -16.67
N ALA A 164 1.35 24.51 -17.80
CA ALA A 164 2.27 23.39 -17.82
C ALA A 164 3.52 23.77 -17.00
N LEU A 165 3.95 22.86 -16.13
CA LEU A 165 5.11 23.04 -15.24
C LEU A 165 6.32 22.24 -15.73
N VAL A 166 6.15 21.43 -16.78
CA VAL A 166 7.20 20.60 -17.36
C VAL A 166 7.24 20.72 -18.88
N LYS A 167 8.44 20.55 -19.45
CA LYS A 167 8.66 20.61 -20.90
C LYS A 167 8.19 19.32 -21.60
N PRO A 168 7.65 19.41 -22.83
CA PRO A 168 7.24 18.25 -23.63
C PRO A 168 8.30 17.15 -23.72
N GLU A 169 9.57 17.52 -23.90
CA GLU A 169 10.66 16.58 -24.11
C GLU A 169 10.92 15.72 -22.86
N LYS A 170 10.71 16.30 -21.67
CA LYS A 170 10.83 15.55 -20.42
C LYS A 170 9.66 14.58 -20.24
N VAL A 171 8.45 14.96 -20.64
CA VAL A 171 7.30 14.05 -20.63
C VAL A 171 7.53 12.89 -21.58
N GLU A 172 7.99 13.16 -22.80
CA GLU A 172 8.33 12.12 -23.79
C GLU A 172 9.39 11.16 -23.26
N ALA A 173 10.45 11.68 -22.64
CA ALA A 173 11.50 10.85 -22.05
C ALA A 173 10.95 9.93 -20.94
N VAL A 174 10.17 10.47 -20.01
CA VAL A 174 9.59 9.69 -18.90
C VAL A 174 8.56 8.67 -19.41
N LEU A 175 7.76 9.02 -20.42
CA LEU A 175 6.80 8.07 -21.01
C LEU A 175 7.51 6.90 -21.70
N ASN A 176 8.61 7.16 -22.42
CA ASN A 176 9.42 6.09 -22.98
C ASN A 176 10.06 5.23 -21.88
N GLU A 177 10.61 5.83 -20.82
CA GLU A 177 11.17 5.11 -19.68
C GLU A 177 10.13 4.21 -19.00
N ALA A 178 8.94 4.75 -18.74
CA ALA A 178 7.80 4.02 -18.19
C ALA A 178 7.36 2.86 -19.09
N LEU A 179 7.38 3.08 -20.42
CA LEU A 179 7.02 2.07 -21.41
C LEU A 179 8.02 0.92 -21.44
N GLU A 180 9.32 1.23 -21.47
CA GLU A 180 10.40 0.25 -21.42
C GLU A 180 10.35 -0.56 -20.12
N ALA A 181 10.14 0.10 -18.98
CA ALA A 181 10.00 -0.57 -17.69
C ALA A 181 8.75 -1.47 -17.61
N ALA A 182 7.64 -1.06 -18.25
CA ALA A 182 6.42 -1.87 -18.31
C ALA A 182 6.55 -3.08 -19.25
N ARG A 183 7.31 -2.93 -20.35
CA ARG A 183 7.51 -3.97 -21.38
C ARG A 183 8.70 -4.86 -21.12
N ARG A 184 9.60 -4.47 -20.22
CA ARG A 184 10.70 -5.32 -19.80
C ARG A 184 10.09 -6.66 -19.38
N PRO A 185 10.53 -7.78 -19.98
CA PRO A 185 10.15 -9.09 -19.49
C PRO A 185 10.41 -9.04 -18.00
N HIS A 186 9.37 -9.28 -17.21
CA HIS A 186 9.62 -9.51 -15.80
C HIS A 186 10.51 -10.75 -15.83
N GLU A 187 11.82 -10.60 -15.61
CA GLU A 187 12.56 -11.65 -14.94
C GLU A 187 11.61 -12.02 -13.81
N PRO A 188 11.12 -13.27 -13.75
CA PRO A 188 10.29 -13.67 -12.64
C PRO A 188 11.05 -13.17 -11.42
N VAL A 189 10.44 -12.23 -10.70
CA VAL A 189 10.88 -11.97 -9.34
C VAL A 189 10.84 -13.38 -8.77
N GLU A 190 12.01 -13.94 -8.50
CA GLU A 190 12.12 -15.12 -7.67
C GLU A 190 11.50 -14.65 -6.35
N GLU A 191 10.17 -14.77 -6.25
CA GLU A 191 9.56 -15.26 -5.04
C GLU A 191 10.45 -16.45 -4.68
N PRO A 192 11.21 -16.36 -3.57
CA PRO A 192 12.33 -17.25 -3.31
C PRO A 192 11.84 -18.65 -3.60
N GLU A 193 12.41 -19.27 -4.65
CA GLU A 193 11.86 -20.49 -5.22
C GLU A 193 11.52 -21.40 -4.06
N ALA A 194 10.23 -21.73 -3.95
CA ALA A 194 9.81 -22.87 -3.19
C ALA A 194 10.64 -24.03 -3.75
N ARG A 195 11.70 -24.38 -3.00
CA ARG A 195 12.59 -25.51 -3.29
C ARG A 195 11.71 -26.62 -3.86
N PRO A 196 12.07 -27.25 -4.99
CA PRO A 196 11.20 -28.18 -5.66
C PRO A 196 10.65 -29.16 -4.64
N VAL A 197 9.33 -29.12 -4.44
CA VAL A 197 8.63 -30.08 -3.61
C VAL A 197 8.95 -31.43 -4.25
N PRO A 198 9.69 -32.33 -3.58
CA PRO A 198 9.93 -33.65 -4.12
C PRO A 198 8.56 -34.27 -4.42
N LEU A 199 8.42 -34.90 -5.59
CA LEU A 199 7.24 -35.68 -5.97
C LEU A 199 6.72 -36.46 -4.75
N PRO A 200 5.40 -36.61 -4.58
CA PRO A 200 4.85 -37.37 -3.46
C PRO A 200 5.31 -38.82 -3.59
N VAL A 201 6.38 -39.15 -2.86
CA VAL A 201 6.75 -40.53 -2.55
C VAL A 201 5.51 -41.14 -1.88
N PRO A 202 5.04 -42.32 -2.31
CA PRO A 202 3.93 -42.97 -1.63
C PRO A 202 4.25 -43.06 -0.14
N LYS A 203 3.37 -42.45 0.68
CA LYS A 203 3.56 -42.34 2.13
C LYS A 203 3.97 -43.69 2.71
N PRO A 204 5.15 -43.83 3.33
CA PRO A 204 5.40 -44.99 4.17
C PRO A 204 4.35 -44.96 5.28
N LYS A 205 3.60 -46.05 5.43
CA LYS A 205 2.60 -46.23 6.49
C LYS A 205 3.18 -45.77 7.82
N ALA A 206 2.44 -44.91 8.53
CA ALA A 206 2.82 -44.43 9.85
C ALA A 206 3.10 -45.64 10.76
N LYS A 207 4.35 -45.76 11.23
CA LYS A 207 4.69 -46.73 12.27
C LYS A 207 4.16 -46.20 13.61
N PRO A 208 3.60 -47.07 14.47
CA PRO A 208 3.00 -46.66 15.73
C PRO A 208 4.05 -46.03 16.64
N VAL A 209 3.74 -44.85 17.16
CA VAL A 209 4.56 -44.16 18.17
C VAL A 209 4.43 -44.93 19.48
N ARG A 210 5.30 -45.90 19.68
CA ARG A 210 5.54 -46.52 20.98
C ARG A 210 7.05 -46.64 21.14
N LYS A 211 7.60 -45.81 22.03
CA LYS A 211 9.03 -45.69 22.42
C LYS A 211 9.89 -44.81 21.49
N SER A 212 9.81 -43.49 21.63
CA SER A 212 10.98 -42.64 21.39
C SER A 212 11.26 -41.83 22.66
N GLY A 213 12.48 -41.97 23.19
CA GLY A 213 12.90 -41.38 24.46
C GLY A 213 12.97 -39.86 24.48
N ARG A 214 12.59 -39.17 23.39
CA ARG A 214 12.68 -37.71 23.24
C ARG A 214 11.47 -36.98 23.86
N PHE A 215 10.35 -37.67 24.09
CA PHE A 215 9.18 -37.06 24.75
C PHE A 215 9.43 -36.79 26.25
N TRP A 216 10.08 -37.72 26.95
CA TRP A 216 10.45 -37.54 28.36
C TRP A 216 11.55 -36.49 28.56
N THR A 217 12.43 -36.29 27.57
CA THR A 217 13.46 -35.26 27.59
C THR A 217 12.85 -33.85 27.57
N TRP A 218 11.80 -33.62 26.77
CA TRP A 218 11.12 -32.33 26.73
C TRP A 218 10.25 -32.06 27.97
N LEU A 219 9.62 -33.11 28.53
CA LEU A 219 8.85 -32.98 29.77
C LEU A 219 9.74 -32.66 30.99
N LEU A 220 10.94 -33.27 31.08
CA LEU A 220 11.91 -32.98 32.16
C LEU A 220 12.59 -31.61 31.99
N THR A 221 12.85 -31.17 30.76
CA THR A 221 13.50 -29.86 30.51
C THR A 221 12.55 -28.69 30.77
N ALA A 222 11.24 -28.86 30.54
CA ALA A 222 10.21 -27.88 30.92
C ALA A 222 9.91 -27.87 32.44
N GLY A 223 10.11 -28.99 33.14
CA GLY A 223 9.97 -29.06 34.60
C GLY A 223 11.14 -28.45 35.36
N GLY A 224 12.36 -28.54 34.81
CA GLY A 224 13.58 -28.03 35.45
C GLY A 224 13.69 -26.50 35.50
N THR A 225 13.04 -25.79 34.58
CA THR A 225 13.05 -24.31 34.53
C THR A 225 12.06 -23.66 35.48
N ILE A 226 11.08 -24.41 36.01
CA ILE A 226 10.11 -23.90 36.98
C ILE A 226 10.75 -23.72 38.36
N VAL A 227 11.71 -24.56 38.77
CA VAL A 227 12.36 -24.46 40.09
C VAL A 227 13.33 -23.27 40.18
N THR A 228 13.98 -22.89 39.07
CA THR A 228 14.89 -21.73 39.02
C THR A 228 14.15 -20.39 38.89
N GLY A 229 13.02 -20.34 38.18
CA GLY A 229 12.22 -19.11 38.03
C GLY A 229 11.53 -18.64 39.32
N LEU A 230 11.27 -19.56 40.25
CA LEU A 230 10.66 -19.25 41.56
C LEU A 230 11.60 -18.49 42.51
N LYS A 231 12.92 -18.57 42.31
CA LYS A 231 13.94 -17.93 43.17
C LYS A 231 14.19 -16.46 42.78
N GLU A 232 14.03 -16.10 41.51
CA GLU A 232 14.25 -14.73 41.01
C GLU A 232 13.04 -13.80 41.17
N LEU A 233 11.82 -14.35 41.31
CA LEU A 233 10.59 -13.58 41.50
C LEU A 233 10.27 -13.21 42.97
N ASN A 234 11.20 -13.48 43.91
CA ASN A 234 11.04 -13.26 45.36
C ASN A 234 9.72 -13.81 45.95
N LEU A 235 9.21 -14.92 45.39
CA LEU A 235 7.97 -15.60 45.81
C LEU A 235 8.17 -16.52 47.03
N VAL A 236 9.38 -16.54 47.62
CA VAL A 236 9.73 -17.35 48.79
C VAL A 236 9.08 -16.81 50.08
N ALA A 237 8.58 -15.58 50.07
CA ALA A 237 7.83 -14.98 51.18
C ALA A 237 6.32 -15.30 51.17
N LEU A 238 5.79 -15.96 50.14
CA LEU A 238 4.38 -16.32 50.05
C LEU A 238 4.08 -17.65 50.78
N ASP A 239 2.90 -17.73 51.37
CA ASP A 239 2.35 -18.96 51.95
C ASP A 239 2.39 -20.10 50.91
N TRP A 240 2.86 -21.28 51.34
CA TRP A 240 3.01 -22.48 50.52
C TRP A 240 1.71 -22.89 49.81
N ARG A 241 0.53 -22.55 50.37
CA ARG A 241 -0.77 -22.79 49.73
C ARG A 241 -0.94 -21.95 48.47
N VAL A 242 -0.45 -20.72 48.47
CA VAL A 242 -0.53 -19.81 47.32
C VAL A 242 0.45 -20.24 46.22
N GLN A 243 1.63 -20.73 46.60
CA GLN A 243 2.58 -21.32 45.66
C GLN A 243 1.99 -22.54 44.94
N MET A 244 1.29 -23.42 45.67
CA MET A 244 0.60 -24.58 45.08
C MET A 244 -0.54 -24.15 44.15
N ALA A 245 -1.30 -23.11 44.49
CA ALA A 245 -2.36 -22.59 43.63
C ALA A 245 -1.80 -22.02 42.31
N ILE A 246 -0.71 -21.26 42.35
CA ILE A 246 -0.03 -20.72 41.16
C ILE A 246 0.49 -21.86 40.28
N LEU A 247 1.10 -22.88 40.87
CA LEU A 247 1.61 -24.03 40.13
C LEU A 247 0.49 -24.80 39.42
N VAL A 248 -0.66 -25.01 40.08
CA VAL A 248 -1.83 -25.63 39.47
C VAL A 248 -2.36 -24.81 38.29
N VAL A 249 -2.38 -23.48 38.40
CA VAL A 249 -2.80 -22.59 37.29
C VAL A 249 -1.84 -22.69 36.10
N ILE A 250 -0.53 -22.64 36.33
CA ILE A 250 0.49 -22.74 35.27
C ILE A 250 0.40 -24.10 34.56
N VAL A 251 0.32 -25.20 35.33
CA VAL A 251 0.18 -26.55 34.77
C VAL A 251 -1.13 -26.68 34.01
N GLY A 252 -2.24 -26.15 34.52
CA GLY A 252 -3.53 -26.13 33.83
C GLY A 252 -3.48 -25.40 32.50
N PHE A 253 -2.81 -24.25 32.45
CA PHE A 253 -2.64 -23.47 31.22
C PHE A 253 -1.78 -24.20 30.18
N ALA A 254 -0.70 -24.85 30.62
CA ALA A 254 0.15 -25.67 29.75
C ALA A 254 -0.61 -26.88 29.17
N VAL A 255 -1.39 -27.59 30.00
CA VAL A 255 -2.24 -28.70 29.55
C VAL A 255 -3.29 -28.21 28.56
N TYR A 256 -3.96 -27.09 28.85
CA TYR A 256 -4.93 -26.49 27.94
C TYR A 256 -4.30 -26.10 26.60
N ALA A 257 -3.17 -25.40 26.60
CA ALA A 257 -2.46 -24.98 25.40
C ALA A 257 -2.01 -26.17 24.54
N ILE A 258 -1.50 -27.25 25.15
CA ILE A 258 -1.12 -28.47 24.43
C ILE A 258 -2.36 -29.16 23.85
N SER A 259 -3.44 -29.25 24.62
CA SER A 259 -4.69 -29.90 24.17
C SER A 259 -5.46 -29.12 23.11
N SER A 260 -5.29 -27.80 23.02
CA SER A 260 -6.01 -26.95 22.06
C SER A 260 -5.33 -26.89 20.68
N MET A 261 -4.09 -27.38 20.55
CA MET A 261 -3.37 -27.43 19.28
C MET A 261 -4.06 -28.41 18.29
N PRO A 262 -4.33 -28.00 17.03
CA PRO A 262 -5.00 -28.84 16.03
C PRO A 262 -4.28 -30.18 15.77
N ALA A 263 -2.95 -30.17 15.83
CA ALA A 263 -2.12 -31.37 15.67
C ALA A 263 -2.31 -32.39 16.81
N VAL A 264 -2.57 -31.92 18.03
CA VAL A 264 -2.75 -32.76 19.23
C VAL A 264 -4.20 -33.26 19.30
N ARG A 265 -5.19 -32.42 18.98
CA ARG A 265 -6.61 -32.85 18.90
C ARG A 265 -6.80 -33.94 17.83
N GLY A 266 -6.14 -33.78 16.69
CA GLY A 266 -6.10 -34.80 15.63
C GLY A 266 -5.43 -36.11 16.06
N ALA A 267 -4.39 -36.06 16.89
CA ALA A 267 -3.70 -37.25 17.40
C ALA A 267 -4.46 -37.96 18.54
N LEU A 268 -5.26 -37.22 19.32
CA LEU A 268 -6.08 -37.75 20.43
C LEU A 268 -7.48 -38.19 20.00
N GLY A 269 -7.86 -38.01 18.73
CA GLY A 269 -9.18 -38.41 18.22
C GLY A 269 -10.35 -37.60 18.79
N LEU A 270 -10.06 -36.43 19.37
CA LEU A 270 -11.06 -35.52 19.92
C LEU A 270 -11.51 -34.57 18.80
N LYS A 271 -12.79 -34.62 18.42
CA LYS A 271 -13.40 -33.67 17.48
C LYS A 271 -13.62 -32.31 18.15
#